data_AF-A0AAX1SYA3-F1
#
_entry.id   AF-A0AAX1SYA3-F1
#
_cell.length_a   1.000
_cell.length_b   1.000
_cell.length_c   1.000
_cell.angle_alpha   90.00
_cell.angle_beta   90.00
_cell.angle_gamma   90.00
#
_symmetry.space_group_name_H-M   'P 1'
#
loop_
_entity.id
_entity.type
_entity.pdbx_description
1 polymer ?
#
loop_
_entity_poly.entity_id
_entity_poly.type
_entity_poly.pdbx_seq_one_letter_code
_entity_poly.pdbx_strand_id
1 'polypeptide(L)'
;LKGIEANEDRLKEYVEKSVGIITAVNPHIGYEAAARVAKEAIATGQSVRELCVKNGVLSQEDLELILDPFEMTHPGIAGATLLKKN
;
A
#
# COMPACT_ATOMS: atom_id res chain seq x y z
N LEU A 1 -0.88 9.67 -31.30
CA LEU A 1 -0.30 9.86 -29.94
C LEU A 1 -0.37 11.29 -29.43
N LYS A 2 -0.56 12.34 -30.26
CA LYS A 2 -0.86 13.68 -29.74
C LYS A 2 -2.28 13.70 -29.15
N GLY A 3 -2.46 14.29 -27.96
CA GLY A 3 -3.77 14.47 -27.31
C GLY A 3 -4.19 13.42 -26.28
N ILE A 4 -3.27 12.56 -25.81
CA ILE A 4 -3.52 11.67 -24.67
C ILE A 4 -3.20 12.43 -23.38
N GLU A 5 -4.15 12.47 -22.45
CA GLU A 5 -4.01 13.11 -21.14
C GLU A 5 -4.41 12.12 -20.04
N ALA A 6 -3.69 12.17 -18.92
CA ALA A 6 -3.97 11.32 -17.76
C ALA A 6 -4.99 12.01 -16.83
N ASN A 7 -5.89 11.22 -16.27
CA ASN A 7 -6.70 11.67 -15.13
C ASN A 7 -6.01 11.23 -13.84
N GLU A 8 -5.06 12.05 -13.38
CA GLU A 8 -4.18 11.72 -12.25
C GLU A 8 -4.95 11.48 -10.96
N ASP A 9 -5.97 12.30 -10.67
CA ASP A 9 -6.80 12.17 -9.46
C ASP A 9 -7.51 10.81 -9.41
N ARG A 10 -8.14 10.41 -10.53
CA ARG A 10 -8.83 9.13 -10.63
C ARG A 10 -7.87 7.95 -10.54
N LEU A 11 -6.68 8.07 -11.14
CA LEU A 11 -5.65 7.04 -11.07
C LEU A 11 -5.14 6.86 -9.64
N LYS A 12 -4.93 7.97 -8.91
CA LYS A 12 -4.53 7.95 -7.51
C LYS A 12 -5.59 7.32 -6.63
N GLU A 13 -6.86 7.65 -6.85
CA GLU A 13 -7.99 7.04 -6.15
C GLU A 13 -8.04 5.51 -6.35
N TYR A 14 -7.75 5.03 -7.56
CA TYR A 14 -7.69 3.59 -7.83
C TYR A 14 -6.58 2.88 -7.07
N VAL A 15 -5.41 3.50 -6.94
CA VAL A 15 -4.33 2.92 -6.12
C VAL A 15 -4.73 2.87 -4.65
N GLU A 16 -5.24 3.98 -4.09
CA GLU A 16 -5.61 4.05 -2.67
C GLU A 16 -6.75 3.09 -2.28
N LYS A 17 -7.68 2.81 -3.22
CA LYS A 17 -8.78 1.86 -2.99
C LYS A 17 -8.45 0.41 -3.37
N SER A 18 -7.31 0.17 -4.01
CA SER A 18 -6.94 -1.17 -4.45
C SER A 18 -6.44 -2.02 -3.29
N VAL A 19 -7.02 -3.20 -3.11
CA VAL A 19 -6.48 -4.21 -2.19
C VAL A 19 -5.09 -4.69 -2.63
N GLY A 20 -4.73 -4.53 -3.91
CA GLY A 20 -3.45 -4.95 -4.46
C GLY A 20 -2.24 -4.30 -3.81
N ILE A 21 -2.40 -3.11 -3.22
CA ILE A 21 -1.32 -2.41 -2.50
C ILE A 21 -0.84 -3.19 -1.26
N ILE A 22 -1.60 -4.18 -0.80
CA ILE A 22 -1.17 -5.12 0.25
C ILE A 22 0.13 -5.84 -0.11
N THR A 23 0.43 -6.00 -1.41
CA THR A 23 1.64 -6.67 -1.88
C THR A 23 2.90 -5.89 -1.48
N ALA A 24 2.84 -4.55 -1.51
CA ALA A 24 3.93 -3.69 -1.06
C ALA A 24 4.08 -3.71 0.47
N VAL A 25 2.97 -3.88 1.19
CA VAL A 25 2.92 -3.93 2.66
C VAL A 25 3.38 -5.28 3.23
N ASN A 26 3.15 -6.37 2.50
CA ASN A 26 3.38 -7.73 2.96
C ASN A 26 4.79 -8.02 3.53
N PRO A 27 5.90 -7.55 2.91
CA PRO A 27 7.24 -7.76 3.48
C PRO A 27 7.48 -7.10 4.84
N HIS A 28 6.67 -6.09 5.19
CA HIS A 28 6.85 -5.29 6.42
C HIS A 28 6.05 -5.83 7.60
N ILE A 29 4.91 -6.48 7.34
CA ILE A 29 4.01 -6.99 8.40
C ILE A 29 3.89 -8.52 8.41
N GLY A 30 4.44 -9.19 7.39
CA GLY A 30 4.37 -10.64 7.22
C GLY A 30 3.03 -11.12 6.63
N TYR A 31 3.07 -12.33 6.07
CA TYR A 31 1.95 -12.92 5.31
C TYR A 31 0.65 -13.00 6.11
N GLU A 32 0.71 -13.47 7.36
CA GLU A 32 -0.48 -13.69 8.16
C GLU A 32 -1.23 -12.38 8.44
N ALA A 33 -0.50 -11.31 8.80
CA ALA A 33 -1.10 -10.00 9.05
C ALA A 33 -1.63 -9.38 7.75
N ALA A 34 -0.87 -9.48 6.66
CA ALA A 34 -1.29 -8.98 5.35
C ALA A 34 -2.55 -9.68 4.83
N ALA A 35 -2.65 -11.00 4.98
CA ALA A 35 -3.82 -11.76 4.58
C ALA A 35 -5.08 -11.37 5.39
N ARG A 36 -4.92 -11.12 6.70
CA ARG A 36 -6.03 -10.61 7.53
C ARG A 36 -6.50 -9.24 7.07
N VAL A 37 -5.58 -8.30 6.83
CA VAL A 37 -5.92 -6.95 6.37
C VAL A 37 -6.59 -6.99 4.99
N ALA A 38 -6.08 -7.78 4.05
CA ALA A 38 -6.70 -7.94 2.73
C ALA A 38 -8.14 -8.49 2.82
N LYS A 39 -8.36 -9.49 3.68
CA LYS A 39 -9.69 -10.07 3.89
C LYS A 39 -10.66 -9.04 4.49
N GLU A 40 -10.20 -8.24 5.47
CA GLU A 40 -11.01 -7.17 6.06
C GLU A 40 -11.32 -6.08 5.03
N ALA A 41 -10.33 -5.63 4.24
CA ALA A 41 -10.51 -4.61 3.20
C ALA A 41 -11.59 -5.01 2.17
N ILE A 42 -11.57 -6.26 1.71
CA ILE A 42 -12.57 -6.79 0.77
C ILE A 42 -13.96 -6.84 1.42
N ALA A 43 -14.05 -7.24 2.69
CA ALA A 43 -15.32 -7.42 3.38
C ALA A 43 -15.98 -6.07 3.74
N THR A 44 -15.20 -5.05 4.10
CA THR A 44 -15.69 -3.78 4.60
C THR A 44 -15.66 -2.65 3.57
N GLY A 45 -14.87 -2.81 2.49
CA GLY A 45 -14.60 -1.74 1.53
C GLY A 45 -13.65 -0.66 2.06
N GLN A 46 -13.06 -0.85 3.25
CA GLN A 46 -12.05 0.07 3.79
C GLN A 46 -10.72 -0.07 3.05
N SER A 47 -9.93 1.01 3.02
CA SER A 47 -8.61 0.98 2.39
C SER A 47 -7.62 0.15 3.21
N VAL A 48 -6.64 -0.47 2.54
CA VAL A 48 -5.54 -1.17 3.23
C VAL A 48 -4.78 -0.22 4.15
N ARG A 49 -4.58 1.04 3.73
CA ARG A 49 -3.92 2.08 4.53
C ARG A 49 -4.64 2.31 5.86
N GLU A 50 -5.95 2.55 5.84
CA GLU A 50 -6.75 2.75 7.05
C GLU A 50 -6.68 1.54 7.99
N LEU A 51 -6.79 0.34 7.43
CA LEU A 51 -6.77 -0.89 8.20
C LEU A 51 -5.40 -1.17 8.83
N CYS A 52 -4.30 -0.85 8.14
CA CYS A 52 -2.96 -0.96 8.68
C CYS A 52 -2.76 -0.07 9.92
N VAL A 53 -3.22 1.17 9.86
CA VAL A 53 -3.16 2.11 11.00
C VAL A 53 -4.12 1.67 12.11
N LYS A 54 -5.37 1.35 11.78
CA LYS A 54 -6.40 0.90 12.74
C LYS A 54 -5.96 -0.35 13.51
N ASN A 55 -5.33 -1.30 12.83
CA ASN A 55 -4.86 -2.55 13.43
C ASN A 55 -3.48 -2.40 14.10
N GLY A 56 -2.88 -1.21 14.07
CA GLY A 56 -1.59 -0.92 14.71
C GLY A 56 -0.41 -1.67 14.12
N VAL A 57 -0.51 -2.15 12.87
CA VAL A 57 0.55 -2.93 12.22
C VAL A 57 1.58 -2.05 11.50
N LEU A 58 1.19 -0.84 11.09
CA LEU A 58 2.08 0.18 10.54
C LEU A 58 1.59 1.57 10.94
N SER A 59 2.54 2.51 11.10
CA SER A 59 2.22 3.93 11.29
C SER A 59 1.82 4.58 9.95
N GLN A 60 1.22 5.77 10.04
CA GLN A 60 0.94 6.57 8.83
C GLN A 60 2.24 6.94 8.10
N GLU A 61 3.29 7.26 8.84
CA GLU A 61 4.61 7.63 8.31
C GLU A 61 5.27 6.46 7.57
N ASP A 62 5.19 5.23 8.12
CA ASP A 62 5.70 4.04 7.45
C ASP A 62 4.93 3.77 6.15
N LEU A 63 3.61 3.93 6.17
CA LEU A 63 2.76 3.72 4.99
C LEU A 63 3.01 4.77 3.90
N GLU A 64 3.42 5.99 4.24
CA GLU A 64 3.83 6.98 3.24
C GLU A 64 5.10 6.54 2.50
N LEU A 65 6.04 5.92 3.20
CA LEU A 65 7.28 5.41 2.59
C LEU A 65 7.06 4.12 1.80
N ILE A 66 6.21 3.22 2.30
CA ILE A 66 5.96 1.90 1.68
C ILE A 66 5.06 2.03 0.45
N LEU A 67 4.06 2.91 0.50
CA LEU A 67 3.06 3.10 -0.57
C LEU A 67 3.43 4.24 -1.53
N ASP A 68 4.70 4.63 -1.56
CA ASP A 68 5.20 5.58 -2.55
C ASP A 68 5.06 4.98 -3.98
N PRO A 69 4.35 5.67 -4.91
CA PRO A 69 4.10 5.13 -6.24
C PRO A 69 5.37 4.86 -7.06
N PHE A 70 6.43 5.63 -6.82
CA PHE A 70 7.70 5.42 -7.50
C PHE A 70 8.35 4.14 -6.97
N GLU A 71 8.50 3.99 -5.67
CA GLU A 71 9.05 2.77 -5.04
C GLU A 71 8.28 1.50 -5.42
N MET A 72 6.94 1.56 -5.44
CA MET A 72 6.07 0.42 -5.78
C MET A 72 6.21 -0.08 -7.23
N THR A 73 6.81 0.71 -8.12
CA THR A 73 6.98 0.38 -9.54
C THR A 73 8.42 0.00 -9.90
N HIS A 74 9.32 -0.07 -8.91
CA HIS A 74 10.72 -0.46 -9.11
C HIS A 74 11.03 -1.84 -8.49
N PRO A 75 12.06 -2.54 -9.00
CA PRO A 75 12.53 -3.76 -8.38
C PRO A 75 13.04 -3.52 -6.95
N GLY A 76 12.60 -4.36 -6.02
CA GLY A 76 13.02 -4.29 -4.61
C GLY A 76 11.83 -4.32 -3.66
N ILE A 77 12.11 -4.22 -2.36
CA ILE A 77 11.06 -4.01 -1.36
C ILE A 77 10.86 -2.51 -1.23
N ALA A 78 9.65 -2.02 -1.55
CA ALA A 78 9.29 -0.63 -1.34
C ALA A 78 9.47 -0.27 0.15
N GLY A 79 10.10 0.88 0.45
CA GLY A 79 10.38 1.27 1.83
C GLY A 79 11.41 0.36 2.54
N ALA A 80 12.29 -0.33 1.81
CA ALA A 80 13.30 -1.24 2.39
C ALA A 80 14.19 -0.61 3.49
N THR A 81 14.27 0.72 3.57
CA THR A 81 14.95 1.44 4.64
C THR A 81 14.36 1.15 6.02
N LEU A 82 13.06 0.83 6.10
CA LEU A 82 12.38 0.47 7.35
C LEU A 82 12.77 -0.92 7.84
N LEU A 83 13.06 -1.85 6.94
CA LEU A 83 13.47 -3.21 7.30
C LEU A 83 14.89 -3.27 7.89
N LYS A 84 15.74 -2.30 7.57
CA LYS A 84 17.12 -2.22 8.06
C LYS A 84 17.24 -1.61 9.47
N LYS A 85 16.14 -1.09 10.02
CA LYS A 85 16.12 -0.46 11.35
C LYS A 85 15.92 -1.47 12.51
N ASN A 86 15.71 -2.74 12.22
CA ASN A 86 15.48 -3.81 13.20
C ASN A 86 16.66 -4.78 13.28
#